data_AF-A0A7Z8QY87-F1
#
_entry.id   AF-A0A7Z8QY87-F1
#
_cell.length_a   1.000
_cell.length_b   1.000
_cell.length_c   1.000
_cell.angle_alpha   90.00
_cell.angle_beta   90.00
_cell.angle_gamma   90.00
#
_symmetry.space_group_name_H-M   'P 1'
#
loop_
_entity.id
_entity.type
_entity.pdbx_description
1 polymer ?
#
loop_
_entity_poly.entity_id
_entity_poly.type
_entity_poly.pdbx_seq_one_letter_code
_entity_poly.pdbx_strand_id
1 'polypeptide(L)'
;MSRQRILIIGGVAGGATCAVRIRRLYEHCEIIIFEMGSYVSFANCGLPYFIGDVIVGEEKLLVATPALFENRFNIRVCTDPQVLSIAVSPGRDDSLQKAQGNLPIRSAR
;
A
#
# COMPACT_ATOMS: atom_id res chain seq x y z
N MET A 1 4.36 16.64 17.84
CA MET A 1 3.99 16.83 16.43
C MET A 1 3.14 15.64 16.01
N SER A 2 1.99 15.85 15.36
CA SER A 2 1.16 14.75 14.86
C SER A 2 1.92 14.03 13.74
N ARG A 3 2.04 12.71 13.84
CA ARG A 3 2.64 11.88 12.79
C ARG A 3 1.66 11.83 11.63
N GLN A 4 2.04 12.36 10.45
CA GLN A 4 1.21 12.24 9.26
C GLN A 4 1.08 10.76 8.86
N ARG A 5 -0.16 10.32 8.65
CA ARG A 5 -0.49 8.97 8.19
C ARG A 5 -0.98 9.04 6.75
N ILE A 6 -0.34 8.23 5.89
CA ILE A 6 -0.63 8.17 4.47
C ILE A 6 -1.11 6.75 4.16
N LEU A 7 -2.34 6.67 3.64
CA LEU A 7 -2.95 5.43 3.19
C LEU A 7 -2.96 5.43 1.66
N ILE A 8 -2.52 4.32 1.07
CA ILE A 8 -2.44 4.13 -0.38
C ILE A 8 -3.32 2.93 -0.72
N ILE A 9 -4.24 3.11 -1.67
CA ILE A 9 -5.15 2.06 -2.13
C ILE A 9 -4.63 1.58 -3.50
N GLY A 10 -4.27 0.29 -3.58
CA GLY A 10 -3.54 -0.34 -4.67
C GLY A 10 -2.04 -0.38 -4.41
N GLY A 11 -1.43 -1.56 -4.55
CA GLY A 11 -0.02 -1.87 -4.25
C GLY A 11 0.83 -2.25 -5.45
N VAL A 12 0.33 -2.08 -6.68
CA VAL A 12 1.09 -2.32 -7.91
C VAL A 12 1.85 -1.05 -8.33
N ALA A 13 2.04 -0.80 -9.63
CA ALA A 13 2.99 0.19 -10.15
C ALA A 13 2.87 1.59 -9.50
N GLY A 14 1.69 2.21 -9.56
CA GLY A 14 1.48 3.56 -9.03
C GLY A 14 1.63 3.65 -7.51
N GLY A 15 0.93 2.78 -6.78
CA GLY A 15 0.89 2.81 -5.31
C GLY A 15 2.24 2.49 -4.68
N ALA A 16 2.92 1.43 -5.16
CA ALA A 16 4.26 1.08 -4.68
C ALA A 16 5.28 2.19 -4.93
N THR A 17 5.28 2.77 -6.14
CA THR A 17 6.20 3.86 -6.51
C THR A 17 5.95 5.10 -5.64
N CYS A 18 4.69 5.45 -5.44
CA CYS A 18 4.28 6.56 -4.58
C CYS A 18 4.75 6.34 -3.15
N ALA A 19 4.48 5.16 -2.57
CA ALA A 19 4.84 4.82 -1.19
C ALA A 19 6.35 4.94 -0.94
N VAL A 20 7.17 4.36 -1.82
CA VAL A 20 8.63 4.42 -1.71
C VAL A 20 9.13 5.84 -1.89
N ARG A 21 8.54 6.62 -2.81
CA ARG A 21 8.91 8.03 -2.99
C ARG A 21 8.58 8.86 -1.76
N ILE A 22 7.41 8.66 -1.16
CA ILE A 22 6.99 9.33 0.08
C ILE A 22 7.96 8.99 1.21
N ARG A 23 8.34 7.72 1.40
CA ARG A 23 9.31 7.34 2.44
C ARG A 23 10.63 8.10 2.29
N ARG A 24 11.12 8.29 1.05
CA ARG A 24 12.36 9.04 0.78
C ARG A 24 12.25 10.53 1.07
N LEU A 25 11.05 11.11 0.97
CA LEU A 25 10.81 12.53 1.19
C LEU A 25 10.40 12.84 2.64
N TYR A 26 9.71 11.92 3.30
CA TYR A 26 9.11 12.09 4.62
C TYR A 26 9.34 10.85 5.48
N GLU A 27 10.49 10.79 6.14
CA GLU A 27 10.91 9.63 6.94
C GLU A 27 10.05 9.38 8.18
N HIS A 28 9.39 10.40 8.71
CA HIS A 28 8.59 10.26 9.93
C HIS A 28 7.14 9.83 9.65
N CYS A 29 6.67 9.86 8.41
CA CYS A 29 5.29 9.48 8.09
C CYS A 29 5.04 7.99 8.33
N GLU A 30 3.84 7.66 8.79
CA GLU A 30 3.29 6.30 8.75
C GLU A 30 2.71 6.06 7.35
N ILE A 31 3.12 4.99 6.68
CA ILE A 31 2.70 4.68 5.31
C ILE A 31 2.12 3.27 5.29
N ILE A 32 0.89 3.13 4.82
CA ILE A 32 0.18 1.85 4.71
C ILE A 32 -0.37 1.69 3.29
N ILE A 33 -0.06 0.57 2.64
CA ILE A 33 -0.63 0.17 1.35
C ILE A 33 -1.70 -0.88 1.60
N PHE A 34 -2.88 -0.73 0.99
CA PHE A 34 -3.89 -1.77 0.86
C PHE A 34 -3.90 -2.30 -0.56
N GLU A 35 -3.74 -3.61 -0.72
CA GLU A 35 -3.85 -4.30 -2.00
C GLU A 35 -4.92 -5.38 -1.87
N MET A 36 -5.83 -5.43 -2.85
CA MET A 36 -6.90 -6.42 -2.87
C MET A 36 -6.36 -7.80 -3.23
N GLY A 37 -5.35 -7.88 -4.10
CA GLY A 37 -4.68 -9.13 -4.42
C GLY A 37 -3.71 -9.58 -3.32
N SER A 38 -3.28 -10.83 -3.44
CA SER A 38 -2.26 -11.42 -2.56
C SER A 38 -0.83 -10.98 -2.88
N TYR A 39 -0.62 -10.33 -4.03
CA TYR A 39 0.69 -9.88 -4.50
C TYR A 39 0.74 -8.36 -4.66
N VAL A 40 1.87 -7.77 -4.26
CA VAL A 40 2.18 -6.35 -4.49
C VAL A 40 3.35 -6.20 -5.45
N SER A 41 3.37 -5.09 -6.18
CA SER A 41 4.49 -4.72 -7.06
C SER A 41 4.96 -5.87 -7.97
N PHE A 42 4.05 -6.66 -8.53
CA PHE A 42 4.38 -7.72 -9.49
C PHE A 42 4.41 -7.17 -10.92
N ALA A 43 5.16 -7.85 -11.79
CA ALA A 43 5.41 -7.44 -13.16
C ALA A 43 4.23 -7.80 -14.08
N ASN A 44 3.15 -7.01 -14.03
CA ASN A 44 1.98 -7.15 -14.92
C ASN A 44 2.37 -7.28 -16.39
N CYS A 45 3.27 -6.41 -16.86
CA CYS A 45 3.75 -6.44 -18.25
C CYS A 45 4.56 -7.70 -18.60
N GLY A 46 5.05 -8.43 -17.59
CA GLY A 46 5.79 -9.68 -17.73
C GLY A 46 4.88 -10.90 -17.90
N LEU A 47 3.60 -10.82 -17.51
CA LEU A 47 2.68 -11.96 -17.56
C LEU A 47 2.52 -12.59 -18.96
N PRO A 48 2.42 -11.82 -20.07
CA PRO A 48 2.36 -12.40 -21.41
C PRO A 48 3.59 -13.23 -21.76
N TYR A 49 4.77 -12.83 -21.27
CA TYR A 49 6.02 -13.54 -21.50
C TYR A 49 6.17 -14.78 -20.63
N PHE A 50 5.52 -14.81 -19.47
CA PHE A 50 5.42 -16.01 -18.64
C PHE A 50 4.50 -17.05 -19.28
N ILE A 51 3.33 -16.63 -19.79
CA ILE A 51 2.41 -17.52 -20.51
C ILE A 51 3.05 -18.06 -21.80
N GLY A 52 3.88 -17.26 -22.46
CA GLY A 52 4.61 -17.66 -23.67
C GLY A 52 5.93 -18.41 -23.41
N ASP A 53 6.16 -18.92 -22.19
CA ASP A 53 7.37 -19.66 -21.78
C ASP A 53 8.71 -18.91 -21.96
N VAL A 54 8.68 -17.60 -22.19
CA VAL A 54 9.88 -16.75 -22.29
C VAL A 54 10.42 -16.43 -20.89
N ILE A 55 9.53 -16.13 -19.94
CA ILE A 55 9.88 -16.01 -18.53
C ILE A 55 9.56 -17.35 -17.87
N VAL A 56 10.61 -18.12 -17.57
CA VAL A 56 10.47 -19.38 -16.83
C VAL A 56 10.58 -19.09 -15.34
N GLY A 57 9.49 -19.29 -14.60
CA GLY A 57 9.41 -19.11 -13.13
C GLY A 57 8.55 -17.91 -12.71
N GLU A 58 7.52 -18.17 -11.89
CA GLU A 58 6.60 -17.15 -11.35
C GLU A 58 7.33 -16.14 -10.46
N GLU A 59 8.36 -16.60 -9.74
CA GLU A 59 9.17 -15.77 -8.85
C GLU A 59 9.84 -14.59 -9.55
N LYS A 60 10.09 -14.70 -10.86
CA LYS A 60 10.65 -13.62 -11.68
C LYS A 60 9.67 -12.49 -11.95
N LEU A 61 8.37 -12.75 -11.77
CA LEU A 61 7.32 -11.73 -11.86
C LEU A 61 7.12 -11.00 -10.52
N LEU A 62 7.57 -11.58 -9.40
CA LEU A 62 7.41 -11.00 -8.07
C LEU A 62 8.58 -10.05 -7.75
N VAL A 63 8.42 -8.78 -8.11
CA VAL A 63 9.49 -7.77 -7.93
C VAL A 63 9.67 -7.38 -6.46
N ALA A 64 8.62 -7.44 -5.65
CA ALA A 64 8.70 -7.15 -4.22
C ALA A 64 7.69 -7.96 -3.40
N THR A 65 7.93 -8.02 -2.09
CA THR A 65 7.06 -8.66 -1.11
C THR A 65 6.68 -7.67 -0.01
N PRO A 66 5.57 -7.90 0.74
CA PRO A 66 5.24 -7.11 1.92
C PRO A 66 6.41 -6.97 2.91
N ALA A 67 7.12 -8.07 3.17
CA ALA A 67 8.29 -8.08 4.04
C ALA A 67 9.43 -7.21 3.51
N LEU A 68 9.65 -7.15 2.18
CA LEU A 68 10.64 -6.25 1.59
C LEU A 68 10.24 -4.78 1.83
N PHE A 69 8.97 -4.42 1.65
CA PHE A 69 8.48 -3.06 1.92
C PHE A 69 8.68 -2.66 3.38
N GLU A 70 8.38 -3.56 4.31
CA GLU A 70 8.52 -3.30 5.74
C GLU A 70 10.00 -3.16 6.13
N ASN A 71 10.83 -4.15 5.80
CA ASN A 71 12.24 -4.18 6.22
C ASN A 71 13.09 -3.10 5.55
N ARG A 72 12.83 -2.80 4.27
CA ARG A 72 13.67 -1.87 3.50
C ARG A 72 13.17 -0.43 3.54
N PHE A 73 11.86 -0.22 3.67
CA PHE A 73 11.25 1.10 3.52
C PHE A 73 10.36 1.47 4.70
N ASN A 74 10.21 0.64 5.74
CA ASN A 74 9.28 0.92 6.84
C ASN A 74 7.87 1.26 6.32
N ILE A 75 7.41 0.54 5.29
CA ILE A 75 6.08 0.68 4.70
C ILE A 75 5.31 -0.59 5.03
N ARG A 76 4.15 -0.44 5.69
CA ARG A 76 3.27 -1.56 5.96
C ARG A 76 2.43 -1.86 4.72
N VAL A 77 2.31 -3.14 4.37
CA VAL A 77 1.50 -3.60 3.26
C VAL A 77 0.47 -4.59 3.78
N CYS A 78 -0.80 -4.36 3.44
CA CYS A 78 -1.93 -5.23 3.77
C CYS A 78 -2.50 -5.78 2.45
N THR A 79 -2.17 -7.01 2.10
CA THR A 79 -2.73 -7.76 0.96
C THR A 79 -3.99 -8.50 1.36
N ASP A 80 -4.89 -8.72 0.41
CA ASP A 80 -6.20 -9.38 0.48
C ASP A 80 -7.42 -8.48 0.86
N PRO A 81 -7.31 -7.41 1.68
CA PRO A 81 -8.41 -6.49 1.89
C PRO A 81 -8.78 -5.68 0.66
N GLN A 82 -10.07 -5.69 0.32
CA GLN A 82 -10.67 -4.74 -0.61
C GLN A 82 -11.16 -3.49 0.13
N VAL A 83 -10.68 -2.32 -0.29
CA VAL A 83 -11.21 -1.03 0.21
C VAL A 83 -12.50 -0.70 -0.56
N LEU A 84 -13.62 -0.63 0.17
CA LEU A 84 -14.96 -0.50 -0.44
C LEU A 84 -15.48 0.94 -0.52
N SER A 85 -15.02 1.82 0.37
CA SER A 85 -15.48 3.20 0.41
C SER A 85 -14.45 4.12 1.04
N ILE A 86 -14.50 5.39 0.65
CA ILE A 86 -13.71 6.47 1.24
C ILE A 86 -14.71 7.51 1.72
N ALA A 87 -14.81 7.67 3.04
CA ALA A 87 -15.60 8.73 3.64
C ALA A 87 -14.72 9.97 3.80
N VAL A 88 -15.03 11.03 3.05
CA VAL A 88 -14.38 12.33 3.20
C VAL A 88 -15.25 13.20 4.09
N SER A 89 -14.79 13.48 5.30
CA SER A 89 -15.38 14.55 6.11
C SER A 89 -14.71 15.87 5.72
N PRO A 90 -15.46 16.98 5.55
CA PRO A 90 -14.89 18.31 5.38
C PRO A 90 -13.87 18.56 6.48
N GLY A 91 -12.73 19.17 6.11
CA GLY A 91 -11.48 19.17 6.86
C GLY A 91 -11.66 19.36 8.37
N ARG A 92 -11.03 18.47 9.15
CA ARG A 92 -10.62 18.79 10.51
C ARG A 92 -9.79 20.07 10.43
N ASP A 93 -10.34 21.17 10.92
CA ASP A 93 -9.49 22.24 11.43
C ASP A 93 -8.64 21.61 12.54
N ASP A 94 -7.32 21.60 12.35
CA ASP A 94 -6.35 21.03 13.28
C ASP A 94 -6.39 21.72 14.66
N SER A 95 -7.15 22.83 14.80
CA SER A 95 -7.46 23.49 16.08
C SER A 95 -8.45 22.72 16.97
N LEU A 96 -9.23 21.78 16.42
CA LEU A 96 -10.29 21.06 17.15
C LEU A 96 -9.89 19.60 17.45
N GLN A 97 -8.77 19.41 18.14
CA GLN A 97 -8.49 18.14 18.81
C GLN A 97 -9.43 17.97 20.00
N LYS A 98 -10.54 17.22 19.84
CA LYS A 98 -11.19 16.38 20.87
C LYS A 98 -12.52 15.86 20.32
N ALA A 99 -12.49 14.69 19.66
CA ALA A 99 -13.55 13.70 19.76
C ALA A 99 -13.29 12.54 18.79
N GLN A 100 -13.29 11.34 19.39
CA GLN A 100 -13.80 10.09 18.83
C GLN A 100 -12.94 9.35 17.78
N GLY A 101 -12.39 8.24 18.28
CA GLY A 101 -12.82 6.92 17.80
C GLY A 101 -12.02 6.34 16.65
N ASN A 102 -11.18 5.35 16.96
CA ASN A 102 -10.62 4.41 15.98
C ASN A 102 -11.72 3.89 15.06
N LEU A 103 -11.65 4.22 13.76
CA LEU A 103 -12.38 3.45 12.76
C LEU A 103 -11.65 2.12 12.56
N PRO A 104 -12.28 0.97 12.86
CA PRO A 104 -11.68 -0.31 12.57
C PRO A 104 -11.69 -0.51 11.05
N ILE A 105 -10.51 -0.78 10.48
CA ILE A 105 -10.40 -1.35 9.15
C ILE A 105 -10.97 -2.77 9.27
N ARG A 106 -12.24 -2.92 8.91
CA ARG A 106 -12.89 -4.24 8.89
C ARG A 106 -12.37 -4.99 7.68
N SER A 107 -11.57 -6.03 7.92
CA SER A 107 -11.37 -7.12 6.97
C SER A 107 -12.74 -7.74 6.73
N ALA A 108 -13.26 -7.60 5.51
CA ALA A 108 -14.33 -8.46 5.04
C ALA A 108 -13.71 -9.85 4.86
N ARG A 109 -14.13 -10.80 5.70
CA ARG A 109 -13.97 -12.23 5.43
C ARG A 109 -15.10 -12.66 4.51
#